data_AF-A0A9E7JVQ7-F1
#
_entry.id   AF-A0A9E7JVQ7-F1
#
_cell.length_a   1.000
_cell.length_b   1.000
_cell.length_c   1.000
_cell.angle_alpha   90.00
_cell.angle_beta   90.00
_cell.angle_gamma   90.00
#
_symmetry.space_group_name_H-M   'P 1'
#
loop_
_entity.id
_entity.type
_entity.pdbx_description
1 polymer ?
#
loop_
_entity_poly.entity_id
_entity_poly.type
_entity_poly.pdbx_seq_one_letter_code
_entity_poly.pdbx_strand_id
1 'polypeptide(L)'
;MRRPPIAFLLLFLLLLSASCSSSSASLFVPSTTFSANLRFAFSEIQKLTSLISYSSGVLGGNLRLSSAIHDCLGLLDLSADELTWTLSLVDDRPVKTPTTGNHRYDIHSWLSAAVGNQDTCKDGLDSAGGPLGGLAAGGLKIVSSLIASSLHEVAASSGGGGGGRRLLGFPEWVSAGDRRLLQTPAPVEPDAVVAQDGSGDYTSVAAAVEAAPSENESRYVIYVKKGVYMENVEVNKKKWNLMLVGDGIDQTIISGSRSVADGWTTFRSATVGELNPSLVLRICSEVNKDPT
;
A
#
# COMPACT_ATOMS: atom_id res chain seq x y z
N MET A 1 -32.27 -52.47 48.97
CA MET A 1 -32.13 -52.00 47.58
C MET A 1 -31.21 -50.79 47.60
N ARG A 2 -30.00 -50.96 47.05
CA ARG A 2 -28.84 -50.09 47.24
C ARG A 2 -28.92 -48.90 46.27
N ARG A 3 -28.72 -47.69 46.81
CA ARG A 3 -28.60 -46.44 46.07
C ARG A 3 -27.31 -46.47 45.23
N PRO A 4 -27.31 -46.02 43.96
CA PRO A 4 -26.08 -45.89 43.17
C PRO A 4 -25.24 -44.70 43.67
N PRO A 5 -23.92 -44.71 43.43
CA PRO A 5 -23.00 -43.73 44.01
C PRO A 5 -23.04 -42.39 43.27
N ILE A 6 -22.87 -41.31 44.05
CA ILE A 6 -22.85 -39.88 43.66
C ILE A 6 -21.64 -39.51 42.77
N ALA A 7 -20.83 -40.50 42.34
CA ALA A 7 -19.63 -40.28 41.52
C ALA A 7 -19.91 -39.97 40.03
N PHE A 8 -21.16 -40.05 39.56
CA PHE A 8 -21.51 -39.75 38.16
C PHE A 8 -21.97 -38.31 37.91
N LEU A 9 -22.14 -37.48 38.94
CA LEU A 9 -22.61 -36.09 38.78
C LEU A 9 -21.49 -35.04 38.72
N LEU A 10 -20.24 -35.42 38.98
CA LEU A 10 -19.06 -34.52 38.88
C LEU A 10 -18.26 -34.71 37.58
N LEU A 11 -18.64 -35.64 36.71
CA LEU A 11 -18.08 -35.74 35.35
C LEU A 11 -18.86 -34.89 34.32
N PHE A 12 -19.95 -34.27 34.73
CA PHE A 12 -20.81 -33.42 33.87
C PHE A 12 -20.47 -31.93 33.94
N LEU A 13 -19.46 -31.53 34.74
CA LEU A 13 -19.04 -30.13 34.92
C LEU A 13 -17.60 -29.84 34.43
N LEU A 14 -16.95 -30.78 33.75
CA LEU A 14 -15.62 -30.60 33.13
C LEU A 14 -15.62 -30.70 31.59
N LEU A 15 -16.80 -30.66 30.96
CA LEU A 15 -16.95 -30.67 29.49
C LEU A 15 -17.72 -29.46 28.94
N LEU A 16 -17.90 -28.41 29.75
CA LEU A 16 -18.49 -27.13 29.33
C LEU A 16 -17.55 -25.96 29.63
N SER A 17 -16.42 -25.90 28.94
CA SER A 17 -15.72 -24.63 28.75
C SER A 17 -14.91 -24.64 27.45
N ALA A 18 -15.32 -23.72 26.57
CA ALA A 18 -14.61 -23.29 25.39
C ALA A 18 -14.40 -24.36 24.31
N SER A 19 -15.48 -24.70 23.59
CA SER A 19 -15.38 -24.71 22.13
C SER A 19 -14.95 -23.31 21.70
N CYS A 20 -13.63 -23.04 21.71
CA CYS A 20 -13.08 -21.89 21.04
C CYS A 20 -13.33 -22.13 19.55
N SER A 21 -14.48 -21.67 19.07
CA SER A 21 -14.70 -21.47 17.65
C SER A 21 -13.87 -20.25 17.28
N SER A 22 -12.55 -20.43 17.24
CA SER A 22 -11.67 -19.52 16.53
C SER A 22 -12.18 -19.54 15.11
N SER A 23 -12.79 -18.45 14.64
CA SER A 23 -13.04 -18.26 13.22
C SER A 23 -11.77 -18.68 12.49
N SER A 24 -11.88 -19.68 11.62
CA SER A 24 -10.82 -20.14 10.75
C SER A 24 -10.51 -19.02 9.76
N ALA A 25 -9.78 -17.99 10.22
CA ALA A 25 -8.93 -17.22 9.34
C ALA A 25 -8.11 -18.28 8.59
N SER A 26 -8.28 -18.34 7.28
CA SER A 26 -7.61 -19.28 6.39
C SER A 26 -6.11 -19.14 6.57
N LEU A 27 -5.54 -19.88 7.53
CA LEU A 27 -4.19 -19.69 8.00
C LEU A 27 -3.26 -20.26 6.94
N PHE A 28 -2.68 -19.37 6.13
CA PHE A 28 -1.56 -19.71 5.28
C PHE A 28 -0.40 -20.12 6.19
N VAL A 29 0.07 -21.35 6.04
CA VAL A 29 1.25 -21.86 6.77
C VAL A 29 2.44 -21.80 5.81
N PRO A 30 3.42 -20.92 6.04
CA PRO A 30 4.57 -20.78 5.15
C PRO A 30 5.50 -21.99 5.22
N SER A 31 6.11 -22.35 4.09
CA SER A 31 7.25 -23.26 4.08
C SER A 31 8.52 -22.61 4.64
N THR A 32 9.51 -23.41 5.03
CA THR A 32 10.84 -22.87 5.40
C THR A 32 11.52 -22.18 4.21
N THR A 33 11.22 -22.64 2.99
CA THR A 33 11.73 -22.05 1.75
C THR A 33 11.10 -20.68 1.50
N PHE A 34 9.80 -20.51 1.78
CA PHE A 34 9.11 -19.22 1.71
C PHE A 34 9.83 -18.16 2.54
N SER A 35 10.00 -18.42 3.85
CA SER A 35 10.65 -17.45 4.74
C SER A 35 12.13 -17.22 4.40
N ALA A 36 12.83 -18.24 3.89
CA ALA A 36 14.21 -18.10 3.42
C ALA A 36 14.29 -17.20 2.16
N ASN A 37 13.40 -17.41 1.19
CA ASN A 37 13.33 -16.60 -0.04
C ASN A 37 13.08 -15.13 0.28
N LEU A 38 12.12 -14.83 1.18
CA LEU A 38 11.81 -13.45 1.55
C LEU A 38 12.98 -12.77 2.26
N ARG A 39 13.68 -13.47 3.18
CA ARG A 39 14.87 -12.93 3.86
C ARG A 39 16.02 -12.69 2.88
N PHE A 40 16.22 -13.59 1.91
CA PHE A 40 17.24 -13.40 0.88
C PHE A 40 16.88 -12.23 -0.05
N ALA A 41 15.61 -12.14 -0.48
CA ALA A 41 15.13 -11.02 -1.28
C ALA A 41 15.35 -9.68 -0.57
N PHE A 42 15.03 -9.59 0.73
CA PHE A 42 15.29 -8.41 1.54
C PHE A 42 16.79 -8.05 1.58
N SER A 43 17.68 -9.03 1.79
CA SER A 43 19.13 -8.79 1.75
C SER A 43 19.60 -8.29 0.38
N GLU A 44 19.05 -8.83 -0.70
CA GLU A 44 19.40 -8.41 -2.06
C GLU A 44 18.88 -6.99 -2.38
N ILE A 45 17.68 -6.64 -1.90
CA ILE A 45 17.15 -5.27 -1.95
C ILE A 45 18.12 -4.30 -1.26
N GLN A 46 18.63 -4.62 -0.06
CA GLN A 46 19.58 -3.74 0.65
C GLN A 46 20.89 -3.53 -0.13
N LYS A 47 21.38 -4.56 -0.82
CA LYS A 47 22.57 -4.44 -1.69
C LYS A 47 22.28 -3.55 -2.89
N LEU A 48 21.12 -3.73 -3.54
CA LEU A 48 20.69 -2.90 -4.66
C LEU A 48 20.53 -1.44 -4.27
N THR A 49 19.87 -1.16 -3.14
CA THR A 49 19.73 0.19 -2.61
C THR A 49 21.10 0.85 -2.43
N SER A 50 22.08 0.11 -1.88
CA SER A 50 23.44 0.62 -1.69
C SER A 50 24.15 0.89 -3.03
N LEU A 51 24.04 -0.03 -4.00
CA LEU A 51 24.61 0.10 -5.34
C LEU A 51 24.05 1.33 -6.07
N ILE A 52 22.72 1.49 -6.06
CA ILE A 52 22.01 2.57 -6.74
C ILE A 52 22.31 3.91 -6.06
N SER A 53 22.31 3.95 -4.73
CA SER A 53 22.67 5.16 -3.97
C SER A 53 24.09 5.62 -4.25
N TYR A 54 25.06 4.70 -4.26
CA TYR A 54 26.45 5.01 -4.63
C TYR A 54 26.54 5.54 -6.06
N SER A 55 25.85 4.87 -6.99
CA SER A 55 25.82 5.27 -8.40
C SER A 55 25.21 6.66 -8.60
N SER A 56 24.23 7.06 -7.79
CA SER A 56 23.67 8.41 -7.79
C SER A 56 24.70 9.49 -7.45
N GLY A 57 25.60 9.22 -6.51
CA GLY A 57 26.63 10.17 -6.09
C GLY A 57 27.79 10.30 -7.07
N VAL A 58 28.03 9.27 -7.89
CA VAL A 58 29.15 9.22 -8.83
C VAL A 58 28.75 9.61 -10.25
N LEU A 59 27.57 9.19 -10.71
CA LEU A 59 27.23 9.20 -12.13
C LEU A 59 26.67 10.52 -12.66
N GLY A 60 26.48 11.58 -11.85
CA GLY A 60 26.08 12.93 -12.30
C GLY A 60 25.03 12.92 -13.43
N GLY A 61 23.75 12.76 -13.09
CA GLY A 61 22.68 12.50 -14.06
C GLY A 61 21.90 13.74 -14.52
N ASN A 62 21.25 13.63 -15.69
CA ASN A 62 20.16 14.53 -16.07
C ASN A 62 18.92 14.28 -15.18
N LEU A 63 17.91 15.16 -15.27
CA LEU A 63 16.68 15.06 -14.47
C LEU A 63 16.01 13.68 -14.58
N ARG A 64 16.07 13.04 -15.75
CA ARG A 64 15.49 11.72 -16.01
C ARG A 64 16.20 10.61 -15.25
N LEU A 65 17.52 10.59 -15.27
CA LEU A 65 18.30 9.62 -14.49
C LEU A 65 18.15 9.86 -12.99
N SER A 66 18.17 11.12 -12.55
CA SER A 66 17.96 11.44 -11.13
C SER A 66 16.56 11.03 -10.65
N SER A 67 15.53 11.22 -11.48
CA SER A 67 14.17 10.79 -11.16
C SER A 67 14.05 9.27 -11.11
N ALA A 68 14.60 8.56 -12.09
CA ALA A 68 14.58 7.09 -12.13
C ALA A 68 15.34 6.45 -10.94
N ILE A 69 16.47 7.06 -10.53
CA ILE A 69 17.20 6.63 -9.33
C ILE A 69 16.35 6.83 -8.08
N HIS A 70 15.75 8.02 -7.94
CA HIS A 70 14.90 8.33 -6.79
C HIS A 70 13.72 7.36 -6.68
N ASP A 71 13.07 7.06 -7.82
CA ASP A 71 11.98 6.10 -7.88
C ASP A 71 12.42 4.71 -7.49
N CYS A 72 13.51 4.23 -8.06
CA CYS A 72 13.96 2.90 -7.75
C CYS A 72 14.31 2.75 -6.26
N LEU A 73 14.94 3.76 -5.65
CA LEU A 73 15.22 3.74 -4.22
C LEU A 73 13.92 3.71 -3.38
N GLY A 74 12.91 4.49 -3.77
CA GLY A 74 11.58 4.46 -3.12
C GLY A 74 10.87 3.12 -3.27
N LEU A 75 10.89 2.53 -4.48
CA LEU A 75 10.25 1.25 -4.80
C LEU A 75 10.94 0.07 -4.10
N LEU A 76 12.27 0.11 -3.98
CA LEU A 76 13.05 -0.85 -3.21
C LEU A 76 12.74 -0.76 -1.71
N ASP A 77 12.60 0.45 -1.18
CA ASP A 77 12.23 0.70 0.23
C ASP A 77 10.79 0.25 0.52
N LEU A 78 9.84 0.47 -0.39
CA LEU A 78 8.48 -0.09 -0.31
C LEU A 78 8.50 -1.62 -0.31
N SER A 79 9.27 -2.23 -1.21
CA SER A 79 9.41 -3.68 -1.28
C SER A 79 10.01 -4.26 -0.01
N ALA A 80 10.98 -3.56 0.61
CA ALA A 80 11.56 -3.97 1.88
C ALA A 80 10.52 -4.00 3.01
N ASP A 81 9.63 -3.00 3.06
CA ASP A 81 8.52 -2.95 4.01
C ASP A 81 7.51 -4.08 3.76
N GLU A 82 7.11 -4.32 2.51
CA GLU A 82 6.18 -5.39 2.11
C GLU A 82 6.68 -6.78 2.50
N LEU A 83 7.98 -7.05 2.30
CA LEU A 83 8.62 -8.28 2.76
C LEU A 83 8.67 -8.37 4.29
N THR A 84 8.91 -7.25 4.97
CA THR A 84 8.96 -7.19 6.44
C THR A 84 7.58 -7.40 7.06
N TRP A 85 6.53 -6.83 6.49
CA TRP A 85 5.14 -7.05 6.90
C TRP A 85 4.74 -8.51 6.69
N THR A 86 5.08 -9.08 5.52
CA THR A 86 4.86 -10.49 5.23
C THR A 86 5.55 -11.38 6.27
N LEU A 87 6.84 -11.16 6.55
CA LEU A 87 7.59 -11.91 7.55
C LEU A 87 7.03 -11.75 8.97
N SER A 88 6.60 -10.54 9.33
CA SER A 88 6.03 -10.29 10.66
C SER A 88 4.70 -11.02 10.83
N LEU A 89 3.85 -10.99 9.80
CA LEU A 89 2.55 -11.64 9.81
C LEU A 89 2.65 -13.16 9.84
N VAL A 90 3.64 -13.76 9.17
CA VAL A 90 3.86 -15.22 9.22
C VAL A 90 4.58 -15.69 10.50
N ASP A 91 5.33 -14.80 11.16
CA ASP A 91 5.99 -15.07 12.44
C ASP A 91 5.06 -14.74 13.64
N ASP A 92 3.77 -14.48 13.41
CA ASP A 92 2.78 -14.01 14.41
C ASP A 92 3.24 -12.78 15.22
N ARG A 93 3.99 -11.88 14.58
CA ARG A 93 4.46 -10.60 15.15
C ARG A 93 3.53 -9.46 14.77
N PRO A 94 3.43 -8.40 15.61
CA PRO A 94 2.66 -7.21 15.28
C PRO A 94 3.10 -6.58 13.96
N VAL A 95 2.14 -6.35 13.07
CA VAL A 95 2.36 -5.74 11.76
C VAL A 95 2.05 -4.24 11.84
N LYS A 96 2.98 -3.41 11.36
CA LYS A 96 2.84 -1.95 11.33
C LYS A 96 2.34 -1.46 9.98
N THR A 97 1.15 -1.92 9.58
CA THR A 97 0.39 -1.44 8.43
C THR A 97 -1.06 -1.89 8.58
N PRO A 98 -2.06 -1.15 8.05
CA PRO A 98 -3.44 -1.64 8.00
C PRO A 98 -3.53 -3.01 7.30
N THR A 99 -4.31 -3.93 7.88
CA THR A 99 -4.53 -5.27 7.33
C THR A 99 -6.01 -5.52 7.08
N THR A 100 -6.32 -6.42 6.14
CA THR A 100 -7.71 -6.82 5.86
C THR A 100 -8.26 -7.79 6.90
N GLY A 101 -7.40 -8.29 7.81
CA GLY A 101 -7.71 -9.40 8.71
C GLY A 101 -7.66 -10.77 8.05
N ASN A 102 -7.38 -10.84 6.73
CA ASN A 102 -7.11 -12.09 6.03
C ASN A 102 -5.64 -12.16 5.63
N HIS A 103 -4.87 -12.86 6.45
CA HIS A 103 -3.43 -13.04 6.30
C HIS A 103 -3.01 -13.43 4.88
N ARG A 104 -3.75 -14.33 4.23
CA ARG A 104 -3.43 -14.78 2.88
C ARG A 104 -3.59 -13.66 1.85
N TYR A 105 -4.68 -12.89 1.92
CA TYR A 105 -4.91 -11.78 1.00
C TYR A 105 -3.91 -10.65 1.23
N ASP A 106 -3.59 -10.35 2.50
CA ASP A 106 -2.60 -9.34 2.85
C ASP A 106 -1.21 -9.72 2.28
N ILE A 107 -0.75 -10.95 2.53
CA ILE A 107 0.51 -11.47 1.98
C ILE A 107 0.50 -11.45 0.45
N HIS A 108 -0.57 -11.96 -0.18
CA HIS A 108 -0.67 -11.99 -1.63
C HIS A 108 -0.58 -10.58 -2.22
N SER A 109 -1.26 -9.60 -1.61
CA SER A 109 -1.25 -8.21 -2.03
C SER A 109 0.15 -7.60 -1.90
N TRP A 110 0.79 -7.74 -0.74
CA TRP A 110 2.14 -7.19 -0.51
C TRP A 110 3.20 -7.81 -1.41
N LEU A 111 3.20 -9.14 -1.60
CA LEU A 111 4.15 -9.79 -2.50
C LEU A 111 3.90 -9.43 -3.98
N SER A 112 2.63 -9.26 -4.38
CA SER A 112 2.31 -8.81 -5.75
C SER A 112 2.80 -7.38 -6.00
N ALA A 113 2.58 -6.48 -5.03
CA ALA A 113 3.08 -5.12 -5.08
C ALA A 113 4.62 -5.08 -5.13
N ALA A 114 5.30 -5.90 -4.31
CA ALA A 114 6.76 -5.97 -4.31
C ALA A 114 7.35 -6.40 -5.65
N VAL A 115 6.71 -7.32 -6.38
CA VAL A 115 7.11 -7.66 -7.76
C VAL A 115 6.92 -6.47 -8.70
N GLY A 116 5.75 -5.81 -8.66
CA GLY A 116 5.47 -4.64 -9.50
C GLY A 116 6.42 -3.46 -9.22
N ASN A 117 6.86 -3.31 -7.97
CA ASN A 117 7.86 -2.32 -7.57
C ASN A 117 9.21 -2.57 -8.24
N GLN A 118 9.66 -3.83 -8.34
CA GLN A 118 10.91 -4.19 -9.03
C GLN A 118 10.82 -3.91 -10.54
N ASP A 119 9.70 -4.29 -11.16
CA ASP A 119 9.47 -4.06 -12.59
C ASP A 119 9.45 -2.55 -12.91
N THR A 120 8.76 -1.76 -12.09
CA THR A 120 8.71 -0.29 -12.24
C THR A 120 10.10 0.35 -12.04
N CYS A 121 10.89 -0.10 -11.07
CA CYS A 121 12.26 0.37 -10.88
C CYS A 121 13.09 0.07 -12.14
N LYS A 122 13.03 -1.17 -12.63
CA LYS A 122 13.79 -1.61 -13.79
C LYS A 122 13.43 -0.78 -15.03
N ASP A 123 12.14 -0.63 -15.30
CA ASP A 123 11.65 0.12 -16.45
C ASP A 123 12.06 1.59 -16.37
N GLY A 124 12.03 2.19 -15.18
CA GLY A 124 12.50 3.55 -14.94
C GLY A 124 13.99 3.73 -15.25
N LEU A 125 14.83 2.83 -14.76
CA LEU A 125 16.28 2.87 -15.00
C LEU A 125 16.65 2.61 -16.46
N ASP A 126 16.01 1.64 -17.10
CA ASP A 126 16.22 1.33 -18.53
C ASP A 126 15.79 2.52 -19.40
N SER A 127 14.65 3.13 -19.07
CA SER A 127 14.14 4.32 -19.77
C SER A 127 15.04 5.54 -19.62
N ALA A 128 15.66 5.73 -18.45
CA ALA A 128 16.60 6.83 -18.23
C ALA A 128 17.88 6.69 -19.07
N GLY A 129 18.22 5.47 -19.49
CA GLY A 129 19.45 5.16 -20.22
C GLY A 129 20.70 5.19 -19.34
N GLY A 130 21.84 4.86 -19.95
CA GLY A 130 23.12 4.76 -19.24
C GLY A 130 23.37 3.38 -18.62
N PRO A 131 24.52 3.20 -17.92
CA PRO A 131 24.97 1.88 -17.48
C PRO A 131 24.21 1.34 -16.26
N LEU A 132 23.53 2.21 -15.50
CA LEU A 132 22.94 1.85 -14.20
C LEU A 132 21.83 0.81 -14.33
N GLY A 133 20.97 0.90 -15.34
CA GLY A 133 19.92 -0.10 -15.59
C GLY A 133 20.52 -1.51 -15.79
N GLY A 134 21.59 -1.62 -16.57
CA GLY A 134 22.32 -2.87 -16.76
C GLY A 134 22.99 -3.41 -15.50
N LEU A 135 23.56 -2.52 -14.67
CA LEU A 135 24.18 -2.89 -13.39
C LEU A 135 23.15 -3.40 -12.36
N ALA A 136 21.96 -2.77 -12.31
CA ALA A 136 20.91 -3.13 -11.36
C ALA A 136 20.08 -4.34 -11.84
N ALA A 137 19.99 -4.60 -13.14
CA ALA A 137 19.11 -5.61 -13.73
C ALA A 137 19.28 -7.02 -13.14
N GLY A 138 20.53 -7.42 -12.85
CA GLY A 138 20.82 -8.73 -12.27
C GLY A 138 20.20 -8.90 -10.89
N GLY A 139 20.44 -7.96 -9.98
CA GLY A 139 19.88 -8.01 -8.62
C GLY A 139 18.36 -7.86 -8.63
N LEU A 140 17.81 -6.92 -9.42
CA LEU A 140 16.36 -6.74 -9.55
C LEU A 140 15.66 -8.04 -9.99
N LYS A 141 16.23 -8.74 -10.97
CA LYS A 141 15.73 -10.04 -11.43
C LYS A 141 15.79 -11.12 -10.34
N ILE A 142 16.85 -11.14 -9.53
CA ILE A 142 16.98 -12.07 -8.42
C ILE A 142 15.86 -11.82 -7.41
N VAL A 143 15.67 -10.56 -6.99
CA VAL A 143 14.60 -10.14 -6.08
C VAL A 143 13.24 -10.55 -6.63
N SER A 144 12.89 -10.17 -7.86
CA SER A 144 11.60 -10.51 -8.48
C SER A 144 11.36 -12.02 -8.51
N SER A 145 12.37 -12.85 -8.84
CA SER A 145 12.19 -14.30 -8.91
C SER A 145 11.89 -14.94 -7.54
N LEU A 146 12.52 -14.44 -6.49
CA LEU A 146 12.35 -14.95 -5.12
C LEU A 146 10.97 -14.58 -4.60
N ILE A 147 10.55 -13.34 -4.82
CA ILE A 147 9.23 -12.86 -4.43
C ILE A 147 8.14 -13.57 -5.24
N ALA A 148 8.31 -13.74 -6.55
CA ALA A 148 7.36 -14.47 -7.40
C ALA A 148 7.22 -15.95 -7.00
N SER A 149 8.31 -16.61 -6.60
CA SER A 149 8.27 -17.98 -6.06
C SER A 149 7.43 -18.05 -4.77
N SER A 150 7.64 -17.11 -3.85
CA SER A 150 6.83 -17.00 -2.62
C SER A 150 5.37 -16.67 -2.91
N LEU A 151 5.08 -15.80 -3.88
CA LEU A 151 3.73 -15.46 -4.31
C LEU A 151 3.00 -16.69 -4.89
N HIS A 152 3.70 -17.52 -5.66
CA HIS A 152 3.14 -18.78 -6.18
C HIS A 152 2.76 -19.75 -5.05
N GLU A 153 3.56 -19.85 -3.98
CA GLU A 153 3.22 -20.66 -2.79
C GLU A 153 1.93 -20.16 -2.12
N VAL A 154 1.77 -18.84 -1.96
CA VAL A 154 0.57 -18.21 -1.38
C VAL A 154 -0.65 -18.42 -2.29
N ALA A 155 -0.48 -18.32 -3.61
CA ALA A 155 -1.53 -18.59 -4.58
C ALA A 155 -1.97 -20.07 -4.52
N ALA A 156 -1.03 -21.01 -4.49
CA ALA A 156 -1.29 -22.45 -4.42
C ALA A 156 -2.02 -22.87 -3.13
N SER A 157 -1.89 -22.10 -2.05
CA SER A 157 -2.60 -22.36 -0.78
C SER A 157 -4.12 -22.08 -0.82
N SER A 158 -4.69 -21.51 -1.90
CA SER A 158 -6.15 -21.46 -2.02
C SER A 158 -6.72 -22.81 -2.43
N GLY A 159 -7.49 -23.42 -1.51
CA GLY A 159 -8.65 -24.19 -1.94
C GLY A 159 -9.55 -23.25 -2.74
N GLY A 160 -9.85 -23.63 -4.00
CA GLY A 160 -10.61 -22.80 -4.95
C GLY A 160 -11.94 -22.31 -4.38
N GLY A 161 -11.95 -21.08 -3.88
CA GLY A 161 -13.14 -20.37 -3.44
C GLY A 161 -13.48 -19.30 -4.46
N GLY A 162 -14.10 -19.71 -5.58
CA GLY A 162 -14.71 -18.78 -6.53
C GLY A 162 -15.86 -18.04 -5.85
N GLY A 163 -15.55 -16.91 -5.22
CA GLY A 163 -16.55 -15.98 -4.69
C GLY A 163 -17.38 -15.42 -5.84
N GLY A 164 -18.64 -15.82 -5.91
CA GLY A 164 -19.58 -15.39 -6.94
C GLY A 164 -19.60 -13.87 -7.10
N ARG A 165 -19.53 -13.41 -8.34
CA ARG A 165 -19.62 -11.99 -8.70
C ARG A 165 -20.99 -11.45 -8.27
N ARG A 166 -21.10 -10.83 -7.10
CA ARG A 166 -22.21 -9.92 -6.80
C ARG A 166 -21.84 -8.55 -7.36
N LEU A 167 -22.26 -8.31 -8.60
CA LEU A 167 -21.97 -7.11 -9.39
C LEU A 167 -22.60 -5.80 -8.86
N LEU A 168 -23.10 -5.75 -7.61
CA LEU A 168 -23.87 -4.61 -7.08
C LEU A 168 -23.52 -4.25 -5.62
N GLY A 169 -22.33 -4.60 -5.13
CA GLY A 169 -21.88 -4.24 -3.77
C GLY A 169 -20.41 -3.83 -3.71
N PHE A 170 -20.03 -3.06 -2.69
CA PHE A 170 -18.61 -2.77 -2.42
C PHE A 170 -17.82 -4.06 -2.17
N PRO A 171 -16.57 -4.15 -2.63
CA PRO A 171 -15.71 -5.31 -2.35
C PRO A 171 -15.55 -5.57 -0.86
N GLU A 172 -15.32 -6.85 -0.49
CA GLU A 172 -15.13 -7.26 0.91
C GLU A 172 -14.00 -6.50 1.62
N TRP A 173 -12.94 -6.12 0.88
CA TRP A 173 -11.79 -5.38 1.42
C TRP A 173 -12.09 -3.91 1.76
N VAL A 174 -13.18 -3.34 1.25
CA VAL A 174 -13.62 -2.00 1.67
C VAL A 174 -14.38 -2.13 2.98
N SER A 175 -13.91 -1.49 4.06
CA SER A 175 -14.53 -1.63 5.38
C SER A 175 -15.97 -1.11 5.41
N ALA A 176 -16.82 -1.61 6.31
CA ALA A 176 -18.19 -1.11 6.43
C ALA A 176 -18.26 0.41 6.75
N GLY A 177 -17.26 0.92 7.48
CA GLY A 177 -17.08 2.35 7.72
C GLY A 177 -16.81 3.10 6.42
N ASP A 178 -15.88 2.63 5.60
CA ASP A 178 -15.54 3.26 4.32
C ASP A 178 -16.68 3.19 3.32
N ARG A 179 -17.40 2.06 3.26
CA ARG A 179 -18.62 1.93 2.45
C ARG A 179 -19.65 2.98 2.85
N ARG A 180 -19.90 3.13 4.16
CA ARG A 180 -20.82 4.14 4.69
C ARG A 180 -20.34 5.54 4.31
N LEU A 181 -19.05 5.84 4.43
CA LEU A 181 -18.50 7.15 4.08
C LEU A 181 -18.61 7.45 2.58
N LEU A 182 -18.35 6.47 1.71
CA LEU A 182 -18.52 6.61 0.26
C LEU A 182 -19.99 6.82 -0.12
N GLN A 183 -20.93 6.23 0.63
CA GLN A 183 -22.37 6.28 0.37
C GLN A 183 -23.10 7.44 1.07
N THR A 184 -22.54 8.03 2.12
CA THR A 184 -23.27 8.99 2.97
C THR A 184 -23.26 10.39 2.35
N PRO A 185 -24.42 10.98 1.98
CA PRO A 185 -24.48 12.34 1.43
C PRO A 185 -24.22 13.45 2.47
N ALA A 186 -24.09 13.11 3.76
CA ALA A 186 -23.80 14.08 4.82
C ALA A 186 -22.30 14.45 4.84
N PRO A 187 -21.97 15.72 5.18
CA PRO A 187 -20.58 16.16 5.30
C PRO A 187 -19.88 15.33 6.37
N VAL A 188 -18.77 14.70 5.99
CA VAL A 188 -17.81 14.20 6.98
C VAL A 188 -17.18 15.45 7.59
N GLU A 189 -17.20 15.59 8.92
CA GLU A 189 -16.54 16.71 9.59
C GLU A 189 -15.05 16.67 9.23
N PRO A 190 -14.50 17.74 8.62
CA PRO A 190 -13.12 17.73 8.17
C PRO A 190 -12.17 17.99 9.34
N ASP A 191 -11.06 17.27 9.36
CA ASP A 191 -9.94 17.51 10.28
C ASP A 191 -9.06 18.68 9.80
N ALA A 192 -9.07 18.97 8.50
CA ALA A 192 -8.40 20.11 7.88
C ALA A 192 -9.15 20.62 6.66
N VAL A 193 -9.11 21.94 6.43
CA VAL A 193 -9.72 22.61 5.28
C VAL A 193 -8.67 23.27 4.40
N VAL A 194 -8.73 23.01 3.10
CA VAL A 194 -7.88 23.63 2.07
C VAL A 194 -8.70 24.62 1.27
N ALA A 195 -8.24 25.87 1.21
CA ALA A 195 -8.89 26.93 0.43
C ALA A 195 -7.88 27.93 -0.15
N GLN A 196 -7.88 28.10 -1.48
CA GLN A 196 -6.94 29.00 -2.16
C GLN A 196 -7.15 30.48 -1.80
N ASP A 197 -8.36 30.84 -1.38
CA ASP A 197 -8.72 32.20 -0.95
C ASP A 197 -8.26 32.54 0.48
N GLY A 198 -7.61 31.59 1.17
CA GLY A 198 -7.15 31.76 2.55
C GLY A 198 -8.23 31.58 3.61
N SER A 199 -9.44 31.15 3.24
CA SER A 199 -10.56 30.92 4.17
C SER A 199 -10.54 29.54 4.85
N GLY A 200 -9.44 28.78 4.70
CA GLY A 200 -9.22 27.46 5.29
C GLY A 200 -7.90 27.42 6.08
N ASP A 201 -7.53 26.25 6.58
CA ASP A 201 -6.31 26.03 7.36
C ASP A 201 -5.05 26.06 6.47
N TYR A 202 -5.18 25.57 5.22
CA TYR A 202 -4.10 25.52 4.24
C TYR A 202 -4.53 26.11 2.89
N THR A 203 -3.56 26.58 2.10
CA THR A 203 -3.80 27.11 0.74
C THR A 203 -3.50 26.10 -0.36
N SER A 204 -2.77 25.02 -0.05
CA SER A 204 -2.46 23.92 -0.97
C SER A 204 -2.81 22.55 -0.38
N VAL A 205 -3.08 21.58 -1.26
CA VAL A 205 -3.41 20.21 -0.88
C VAL A 205 -2.17 19.50 -0.33
N ALA A 206 -1.00 19.72 -0.93
CA ALA A 206 0.26 19.15 -0.48
C ALA A 206 0.60 19.54 0.97
N ALA A 207 0.37 20.80 1.36
CA ALA A 207 0.64 21.25 2.72
C ALA A 207 -0.29 20.57 3.74
N ALA A 208 -1.57 20.38 3.39
CA ALA A 208 -2.51 19.67 4.26
C ALA A 208 -2.16 18.18 4.41
N VAL A 209 -1.75 17.53 3.32
CA VAL A 209 -1.28 16.14 3.33
C VAL A 209 0.01 15.98 4.16
N GLU A 210 0.94 16.93 4.04
CA GLU A 210 2.18 16.92 4.82
C GLU A 210 1.92 17.11 6.32
N ALA A 211 0.98 17.99 6.68
CA ALA A 211 0.62 18.28 8.07
C ALA A 211 -0.22 17.19 8.75
N ALA A 212 -0.88 16.32 7.98
CA ALA A 212 -1.67 15.24 8.53
C ALA A 212 -0.84 14.31 9.45
N PRO A 213 -1.40 13.70 10.49
CA PRO A 213 -0.65 12.80 11.37
C PRO A 213 -0.11 11.57 10.60
N SER A 214 1.10 11.16 10.94
CA SER A 214 1.71 9.93 10.42
C SER A 214 1.22 8.71 11.22
N GLU A 215 1.07 7.57 10.56
CA GLU A 215 0.68 6.28 11.13
C GLU A 215 -0.67 6.36 11.90
N ASN A 216 -1.58 7.21 11.41
CA ASN A 216 -2.88 7.44 12.05
C ASN A 216 -3.80 6.22 11.88
N GLU A 217 -4.29 5.69 12.99
CA GLU A 217 -5.23 4.55 13.00
C GLU A 217 -6.65 4.98 12.60
N SER A 218 -6.99 6.26 12.84
CA SER A 218 -8.28 6.83 12.47
C SER A 218 -8.20 7.54 11.12
N ARG A 219 -9.35 7.66 10.45
CA ARG A 219 -9.43 8.40 9.19
C ARG A 219 -9.17 9.88 9.42
N TYR A 220 -8.30 10.47 8.60
CA TYR A 220 -8.00 11.91 8.60
C TYR A 220 -8.56 12.55 7.33
N VAL A 221 -9.50 13.48 7.49
CA VAL A 221 -10.33 14.02 6.41
C VAL A 221 -9.88 15.42 6.07
N ILE A 222 -9.34 15.59 4.87
CA ILE A 222 -8.97 16.88 4.30
C ILE A 222 -10.06 17.30 3.33
N TYR A 223 -10.75 18.38 3.65
CA TYR A 223 -11.75 18.98 2.78
C TYR A 223 -11.11 20.06 1.91
N VAL A 224 -11.24 19.91 0.59
CA VAL A 224 -10.65 20.79 -0.42
C VAL A 224 -11.78 21.56 -1.09
N LYS A 225 -11.86 22.86 -0.80
CA LYS A 225 -12.88 23.73 -1.40
C LYS A 225 -12.75 23.79 -2.92
N LYS A 226 -13.80 24.26 -3.58
CA LYS A 226 -13.82 24.48 -5.02
C LYS A 226 -12.64 25.36 -5.44
N GLY A 227 -11.99 24.98 -6.52
CA GLY A 227 -10.77 25.61 -7.00
C GLY A 227 -10.01 24.72 -7.95
N VAL A 228 -9.03 25.33 -8.62
CA VAL A 228 -8.08 24.61 -9.47
C VAL A 228 -6.71 24.70 -8.81
N TYR A 229 -6.27 23.57 -8.28
CA TYR A 229 -5.03 23.42 -7.53
C TYR A 229 -3.95 22.91 -8.46
N MET A 230 -3.07 23.81 -8.92
CA MET A 230 -1.97 23.48 -9.82
C MET A 230 -0.76 22.99 -9.01
N GLU A 231 -0.78 21.71 -8.65
CA GLU A 231 0.24 21.07 -7.81
C GLU A 231 0.36 19.56 -8.10
N ASN A 232 1.52 18.98 -7.79
CA ASN A 232 1.71 17.53 -7.74
C ASN A 232 1.76 17.11 -6.27
N VAL A 233 0.77 16.34 -5.84
CA VAL A 233 0.64 15.88 -4.44
C VAL A 233 1.28 14.51 -4.30
N GLU A 234 2.21 14.37 -3.36
CA GLU A 234 2.84 13.09 -3.02
C GLU A 234 2.41 12.67 -1.61
N VAL A 235 1.67 11.57 -1.50
CA VAL A 235 1.24 11.00 -0.23
C VAL A 235 2.31 10.02 0.25
N ASN A 236 3.07 10.43 1.25
CA ASN A 236 4.12 9.60 1.86
C ASN A 236 3.52 8.29 2.42
N LYS A 237 4.25 7.18 2.30
CA LYS A 237 3.84 5.84 2.79
C LYS A 237 3.42 5.79 4.26
N LYS A 238 3.86 6.73 5.10
CA LYS A 238 3.48 6.84 6.52
C LYS A 238 2.17 7.58 6.76
N LYS A 239 1.55 8.21 5.76
CA LYS A 239 0.28 8.92 5.91
C LYS A 239 -0.89 7.96 5.68
N TRP A 240 -1.30 7.27 6.74
CA TRP A 240 -2.34 6.24 6.67
C TRP A 240 -3.74 6.84 6.79
N ASN A 241 -4.73 6.16 6.21
CA ASN A 241 -6.15 6.46 6.35
C ASN A 241 -6.53 7.92 5.97
N LEU A 242 -5.88 8.48 4.96
CA LEU A 242 -6.23 9.81 4.45
C LEU A 242 -7.51 9.77 3.62
N MET A 243 -8.32 10.83 3.72
CA MET A 243 -9.47 11.06 2.87
C MET A 243 -9.42 12.48 2.31
N LEU A 244 -9.42 12.62 0.98
CA LEU A 244 -9.61 13.93 0.34
C LEU A 244 -11.07 14.06 -0.09
N VAL A 245 -11.72 15.15 0.31
CA VAL A 245 -13.12 15.44 -0.02
C VAL A 245 -13.23 16.78 -0.75
N GLY A 246 -13.74 16.78 -1.97
CA GLY A 246 -13.97 17.99 -2.76
C GLY A 246 -15.40 18.54 -2.67
N ASP A 247 -15.59 19.79 -3.12
CA ASP A 247 -16.91 20.44 -3.28
C ASP A 247 -17.76 19.87 -4.42
N GLY A 248 -17.12 19.14 -5.34
CA GLY A 248 -17.73 18.61 -6.55
C GLY A 248 -16.65 18.08 -7.48
N ILE A 249 -16.94 17.00 -8.22
CA ILE A 249 -15.99 16.44 -9.19
C ILE A 249 -15.59 17.48 -10.25
N ASP A 250 -16.51 18.37 -10.61
CA ASP A 250 -16.27 19.47 -11.56
C ASP A 250 -15.93 20.80 -10.88
N GLN A 251 -15.77 20.82 -9.55
CA GLN A 251 -15.55 22.04 -8.77
C GLN A 251 -14.17 22.06 -8.09
N THR A 252 -13.70 20.91 -7.65
CA THR A 252 -12.39 20.74 -7.01
C THR A 252 -11.49 19.92 -7.94
N ILE A 253 -10.54 20.59 -8.58
CA ILE A 253 -9.64 19.99 -9.57
C ILE A 253 -8.21 20.13 -9.07
N ILE A 254 -7.52 19.00 -8.91
CA ILE A 254 -6.06 18.96 -8.69
C ILE A 254 -5.42 18.67 -10.04
N SER A 255 -4.50 19.52 -10.48
CA SER A 255 -3.88 19.41 -11.79
C SER A 255 -2.37 19.53 -11.73
N GLY A 256 -1.69 18.56 -12.35
CA GLY A 256 -0.25 18.53 -12.53
C GLY A 256 0.14 18.73 -14.00
N SER A 257 1.42 19.00 -14.24
CA SER A 257 1.96 19.15 -15.59
C SER A 257 3.31 18.45 -15.76
N ARG A 258 3.53 17.35 -15.02
CA ARG A 258 4.76 16.56 -15.13
C ARG A 258 4.59 15.54 -16.24
N SER A 259 5.59 15.43 -17.11
CA SER A 259 5.57 14.48 -18.22
C SER A 259 6.94 13.82 -18.42
N VAL A 260 6.94 12.68 -19.12
CA VAL A 260 8.17 12.00 -19.54
C VAL A 260 8.99 12.86 -20.52
N ALA A 261 8.32 13.69 -21.33
CA ALA A 261 8.98 14.61 -22.25
C ALA A 261 9.84 15.65 -21.50
N ASP A 262 9.40 16.08 -20.31
CA ASP A 262 10.15 17.01 -19.45
C ASP A 262 11.23 16.32 -18.60
N GLY A 263 11.44 15.01 -18.79
CA GLY A 263 12.43 14.23 -18.05
C GLY A 263 11.94 13.67 -16.73
N TRP A 264 10.64 13.70 -16.43
CA TRP A 264 10.08 12.89 -15.33
C TRP A 264 9.95 11.43 -15.74
N THR A 265 9.79 10.55 -14.76
CA THR A 265 9.42 9.16 -14.99
C THR A 265 7.90 9.02 -15.02
N THR A 266 7.40 7.93 -15.60
CA THR A 266 5.98 7.57 -15.53
C THR A 266 5.47 7.49 -14.10
N PHE A 267 6.31 7.02 -13.17
CA PHE A 267 5.97 6.89 -11.75
C PHE A 267 5.76 8.26 -11.08
N ARG A 268 6.63 9.25 -11.33
CA ARG A 268 6.52 10.59 -10.70
C ARG A 268 5.74 11.64 -11.50
N SER A 269 5.28 11.29 -12.71
CA SER A 269 4.42 12.16 -13.50
C SER A 269 2.98 12.24 -12.98
N ALA A 270 2.60 11.36 -12.04
CA ALA A 270 1.28 11.39 -11.42
C ALA A 270 0.96 12.76 -10.79
N THR A 271 -0.28 13.24 -10.97
CA THR A 271 -0.78 14.46 -10.34
C THR A 271 -1.00 14.26 -8.85
N VAL A 272 -1.56 13.11 -8.47
CA VAL A 272 -1.58 12.62 -7.09
C VAL A 272 -0.88 11.26 -7.07
N GLY A 273 0.28 11.20 -6.43
CA GLY A 273 1.05 9.97 -6.24
C GLY A 273 0.82 9.42 -4.85
N GLU A 274 0.40 8.16 -4.77
CA GLU A 274 0.19 7.45 -3.50
C GLU A 274 1.24 6.36 -3.34
N LEU A 275 1.98 6.39 -2.23
CA LEU A 275 2.88 5.30 -1.81
C LEU A 275 2.25 4.44 -0.71
N ASN A 276 1.02 4.76 -0.32
CA ASN A 276 0.18 4.02 0.61
C ASN A 276 -0.95 3.33 -0.18
N PRO A 277 -1.64 2.31 0.37
CA PRO A 277 -2.83 1.75 -0.26
C PRO A 277 -4.18 2.18 0.37
N SER A 278 -4.19 3.16 1.30
CA SER A 278 -5.36 3.50 2.13
C SER A 278 -5.93 4.91 1.90
N LEU A 279 -5.48 5.64 0.88
CA LEU A 279 -6.08 6.91 0.48
C LEU A 279 -7.48 6.69 -0.09
N VAL A 280 -8.42 7.52 0.34
CA VAL A 280 -9.77 7.57 -0.24
C VAL A 280 -9.99 8.94 -0.85
N LEU A 281 -10.25 8.96 -2.14
CA LEU A 281 -10.62 10.17 -2.86
C LEU A 281 -12.14 10.21 -3.04
N ARG A 282 -12.75 11.30 -2.59
CA ARG A 282 -14.17 11.53 -2.72
C ARG A 282 -14.41 12.87 -3.40
N ILE A 283 -14.96 12.82 -4.61
CA ILE A 283 -15.50 13.99 -5.32
C ILE A 283 -14.39 14.97 -5.83
N CYS A 284 -13.12 14.59 -5.81
CA CYS A 284 -12.05 15.34 -6.49
C CYS A 284 -11.86 14.84 -7.93
N SER A 285 -11.50 15.75 -8.84
CA SER A 285 -11.01 15.41 -10.19
C SER A 285 -9.50 15.65 -10.29
N GLU A 286 -8.80 14.72 -10.93
CA GLU A 286 -7.35 14.76 -11.14
C GLU A 286 -7.04 14.86 -12.63
N VAL A 287 -6.24 15.85 -13.02
CA VAL A 287 -5.93 16.12 -14.42
C VAL A 287 -4.44 16.37 -14.61
N ASN A 288 -3.74 15.46 -15.30
CA ASN A 288 -2.40 15.75 -15.81
C ASN A 288 -2.51 16.46 -17.16
N LYS A 289 -2.04 17.70 -17.25
CA LYS A 289 -1.94 18.44 -18.51
C LYS A 289 -0.54 18.26 -19.08
N ASP A 290 -0.43 17.53 -20.17
CA ASP A 290 0.82 17.48 -20.92
C ASP A 290 1.19 18.89 -21.41
N PRO A 291 2.45 19.32 -21.23
CA PRO A 291 2.92 20.55 -21.85
C PRO A 291 2.95 20.36 -23.36
N THR A 292 2.17 21.18 -24.06
CA THR A 292 2.16 21.30 -25.52
C THR A 292 3.43 21.93 -26.06
#